data_AF-A0A843HYH1-F1
#
_entry.id   AF-A0A843HYH1-F1
#
_cell.length_a   1.000
_cell.length_b   1.000
_cell.length_c   1.000
_cell.angle_alpha   90.00
_cell.angle_beta   90.00
_cell.angle_gamma   90.00
#
_symmetry.space_group_name_H-M   'P 1'
#
loop_
_entity.id
_entity.type
_entity.pdbx_description
1 polymer ?
#
loop_
_entity_poly.entity_id
_entity_poly.type
_entity_poly.pdbx_seq_one_letter_code
_entity_poly.pdbx_strand_id
1 'polypeptide(L)' 'MTRWLFSTNAKDIGTLYLMFAIFTGLLGTAFSVLIRLELSAPGSQFLAGDHQLYNVIATSHGIMSSL' A
#
# COMPACT_ATOMS: atom_id res chain seq x y z
N MET A 1 21.03 -16.50 7.15
CA MET A 1 19.76 -15.95 7.70
C MET A 1 20.00 -14.93 8.81
N THR A 2 20.90 -15.18 9.76
CA THR A 2 21.21 -14.26 10.89
C THR A 2 21.61 -12.85 10.48
N ARG A 3 22.38 -12.68 9.39
CA ARG A 3 22.84 -11.36 8.91
C ARG A 3 21.72 -10.41 8.50
N TRP A 4 20.55 -10.90 8.11
CA TRP A 4 19.45 -10.02 7.68
C TRP A 4 18.35 -9.92 8.74
N LEU A 5 18.00 -11.03 9.40
CA LEU A 5 16.93 -11.06 10.39
C LEU A 5 17.36 -10.57 11.79
N PHE A 6 18.65 -10.66 12.12
CA PHE A 6 19.19 -10.27 13.42
C PHE A 6 20.39 -9.31 13.27
N SER A 7 20.39 -8.48 12.20
CA SER A 7 21.47 -7.51 12.00
C SER A 7 21.35 -6.32 12.94
N THR A 8 22.47 -5.89 13.51
CA THR A 8 22.61 -4.60 14.20
C THR A 8 23.36 -3.58 13.35
N ASN A 9 23.75 -3.94 12.13
CA ASN A 9 24.46 -3.04 11.22
C ASN A 9 23.49 -2.06 10.56
N ALA A 10 23.74 -0.76 10.71
CA ALA A 10 22.91 0.29 10.13
C ALA A 10 22.75 0.19 8.60
N LYS A 11 23.74 -0.35 7.88
CA LYS A 11 23.66 -0.51 6.42
C LYS A 11 22.69 -1.62 6.01
N ASP A 12 22.67 -2.73 6.75
CA ASP A 12 21.76 -3.84 6.50
C ASP A 12 20.33 -3.43 6.84
N ILE A 13 20.15 -2.78 8.00
CA ILE A 13 18.85 -2.25 8.44
C ILE A 13 18.32 -1.20 7.45
N GLY A 14 19.18 -0.27 7.00
CA GLY A 14 18.80 0.75 6.02
C GLY A 14 18.39 0.16 4.67
N THR A 15 19.07 -0.89 4.22
CA THR A 15 18.71 -1.59 2.97
C THR A 15 17.36 -2.31 3.11
N LEU A 16 17.07 -2.90 4.27
CA LEU A 16 15.77 -3.52 4.57
C LEU A 16 14.64 -2.49 4.58
N TYR A 17 14.84 -1.32 5.19
CA TYR A 17 13.87 -0.22 5.19
C TYR A 17 13.59 0.29 3.78
N LEU A 18 14.62 0.44 2.94
CA LEU A 18 14.45 0.88 1.56
C LEU A 18 13.62 -0.12 0.75
N MET A 19 13.92 -1.42 0.88
CA MET A 19 13.14 -2.47 0.21
C MET A 19 11.68 -2.49 0.68
N PHE A 20 11.45 -2.30 1.98
CA PHE A 20 10.10 -2.23 2.54
C PHE A 20 9.33 -1.01 2.04
N ALA A 21 9.93 0.17 2.09
CA ALA A 21 9.31 1.43 1.65
C ALA A 21 8.97 1.45 0.16
N ILE A 22 9.81 0.86 -0.70
CA ILE A 22 9.50 0.72 -2.13
C ILE A 22 8.31 -0.22 -2.33
N PHE A 23 8.26 -1.32 -1.58
CA PHE A 23 7.17 -2.30 -1.68
C PHE A 23 5.82 -1.73 -1.22
N THR A 24 5.78 -1.09 -0.05
CA THR A 24 4.57 -0.42 0.47
C THR A 24 4.17 0.75 -0.42
N GLY A 25 5.14 1.54 -0.89
CA GLY A 25 4.90 2.63 -1.86
C GLY A 25 4.23 2.15 -3.16
N LEU A 26 4.73 1.07 -3.77
CA LEU A 26 4.14 0.47 -4.97
C LEU A 26 2.70 -0.01 -4.72
N LEU A 27 2.46 -0.72 -3.62
CA LEU A 27 1.10 -1.16 -3.27
C LEU A 27 0.16 0.01 -2.97
N GLY A 28 0.66 1.06 -2.31
CA GLY A 28 -0.09 2.29 -2.06
C GLY A 28 -0.51 2.96 -3.36
N THR A 29 0.41 3.11 -4.32
CA THR A 29 0.07 3.70 -5.63
C THR A 29 -0.95 2.87 -6.41
N ALA A 30 -0.87 1.53 -6.35
CA ALA A 30 -1.84 0.64 -6.97
C ALA A 30 -3.26 0.86 -6.41
N PHE A 31 -3.42 0.93 -5.08
CA PHE A 31 -4.71 1.27 -4.46
C PHE A 31 -5.18 2.68 -4.80
N SER A 32 -4.26 3.65 -4.92
CA SER A 32 -4.59 5.01 -5.36
C SER A 32 -5.21 5.05 -6.76
N VAL A 33 -4.67 4.25 -7.70
CA VAL A 33 -5.22 4.11 -9.05
C VAL A 33 -6.58 3.42 -9.01
N LEU A 34 -6.74 2.39 -8.18
CA LEU A 34 -8.00 1.67 -8.03
C LEU A 34 -9.13 2.57 -7.51
N ILE A 35 -8.85 3.44 -6.54
CA ILE A 35 -9.81 4.46 -6.06
C ILE A 35 -10.15 5.48 -7.16
N ARG A 36 -9.16 5.92 -7.94
CA ARG A 36 -9.39 6.82 -9.07
C ARG A 36 -10.26 6.20 -10.17
N LEU A 37 -10.10 4.90 -10.43
CA LEU A 37 -10.92 4.16 -11.38
C LEU A 37 -12.37 4.07 -10.89
N GLU A 38 -12.60 3.79 -9.61
CA GLU A 38 -13.95 3.76 -9.03
C GLU A 38 -14.64 5.12 -9.04
N LEU A 39 -13.88 6.23 -8.94
CA LEU A 39 -14.41 7.60 -9.00
C LEU A 39 -14.47 8.19 -10.42
N SER A 40 -14.03 7.46 -11.45
CA SER A 40 -13.85 8.02 -12.81
C SER A 40 -15.17 8.30 -13.55
N ALA A 41 -16.27 7.62 -13.17
CA ALA A 41 -17.61 7.93 -13.64
C ALA A 41 -18.64 7.82 -12.50
N PRO A 42 -19.76 8.57 -12.55
CA PRO A 42 -20.80 8.52 -11.52
C PRO A 42 -21.54 7.17 -11.53
N GLY A 43 -21.57 6.48 -10.39
CA GLY A 43 -22.16 5.16 -10.19
C GLY A 43 -21.11 4.13 -9.73
N SER A 44 -21.52 3.08 -9.02
CA SER A 44 -20.59 2.00 -8.64
C SER A 44 -20.11 1.29 -9.90
N GLN A 45 -18.83 1.40 -10.23
CA GLN A 45 -18.30 0.81 -11.46
C GLN A 45 -17.75 -0.59 -11.22
N PHE A 46 -16.88 -0.75 -10.22
CA PHE A 46 -16.23 -2.03 -9.90
C PHE A 46 -16.72 -2.63 -8.59
N LEU A 47 -17.22 -1.83 -7.64
CA LEU A 47 -17.57 -2.31 -6.31
C LEU A 47 -19.04 -2.72 -6.13
N ALA A 48 -19.85 -2.76 -7.19
CA ALA A 48 -21.25 -3.19 -7.17
C ALA A 48 -22.15 -2.53 -6.09
N GLY A 49 -21.75 -1.35 -5.57
CA GLY A 49 -22.45 -0.62 -4.51
C GLY A 49 -22.01 -1.02 -3.10
N ASP A 50 -20.91 -1.74 -2.94
CA ASP A 50 -20.35 -2.10 -1.63
C ASP A 50 -19.49 -0.97 -1.05
N HIS A 51 -20.13 -0.14 -0.22
CA HIS A 51 -19.49 0.99 0.43
C HIS A 51 -18.50 0.55 1.53
N GLN A 52 -18.63 -0.67 2.06
CA GLN A 52 -17.71 -1.20 3.07
C GLN A 52 -16.37 -1.55 2.42
N LEU A 53 -16.39 -2.21 1.26
CA LEU A 53 -15.17 -2.53 0.52
C LEU A 53 -14.45 -1.25 0.07
N TYR A 54 -15.18 -0.20 -0.34
CA TYR A 54 -14.58 1.09 -0.68
C TYR A 54 -13.81 1.67 0.52
N ASN A 55 -14.43 1.66 1.71
CA ASN A 55 -13.81 2.21 2.91
C ASN A 55 -12.57 1.42 3.35
N VAL A 56 -12.60 0.09 3.21
CA VAL A 56 -11.45 -0.79 3.49
C VAL A 56 -10.29 -0.49 2.53
N ILE A 57 -10.58 -0.32 1.24
CA ILE A 57 -9.56 0.00 0.22
C ILE A 57 -8.97 1.40 0.48
N ALA A 58 -9.80 2.40 0.77
CA ALA A 58 -9.35 3.76 1.07
C ALA A 58 -8.48 3.82 2.33
N THR A 59 -8.87 3.11 3.39
CA THR A 59 -8.08 3.00 4.61
C THR A 59 -6.77 2.25 4.35
N SER A 60 -6.81 1.15 3.60
CA SER A 60 -5.63 0.37 3.24
C SER A 60 -4.64 1.17 2.39
N HIS A 61 -5.14 1.99 1.45
CA HIS A 61 -4.32 2.93 0.69
C HIS A 61 -3.58 3.91 1.61
N GLY A 62 -4.30 4.55 2.54
CA GLY A 62 -3.71 5.52 3.47
C GLY A 62 -2.67 4.91 4.40
N ILE A 63 -2.94 3.72 4.94
CA ILE A 63 -1.99 2.98 5.77
C ILE A 63 -0.74 2.59 4.97
N MET A 64 -0.93 1.99 3.79
CA MET A 64 0.18 1.53 2.94
C MET A 64 1.05 2.68 2.43
N SER A 65 0.47 3.86 2.16
CA SER A 65 1.23 5.04 1.74
C SER A 65 1.96 5.76 2.89
N SER A 66 1.66 5.43 4.15
CA SER A 66 2.31 6.01 5.33
C SER A 66 3.42 5.12 5.93
N LEU A 67 3.55 3.88 5.44
CA LEU A 67 4.52 2.86 5.86
C LEU A 67 5.77 2.87 4.97
#